data_AF-A0A950LEP9-F1
#
_entry.id   AF-A0A950LEP9-F1
#
_cell.length_a   1.000
_cell.length_b   1.000
_cell.length_c   1.000
_cell.angle_alpha   90.00
_cell.angle_beta   90.00
_cell.angle_gamma   90.00
#
_symmetry.space_group_name_H-M   'P 1'
#
loop_
_entity.id
_entity.type
_entity.pdbx_description
1 polymer ?
#
loop_
_entity_poly.entity_id
_entity_poly.type
_entity_poly.pdbx_seq_one_letter_code
_entity_poly.pdbx_strand_id
1 'polypeptide(L)'
;MRPRITAFCAACALCLTACVFAPRSGAGEALAKSSAASVSIAVAASPSSGATKNPASFAAFIEALWPKAKAAGVSRETFDAAFAGVQLDPTVLERTKKQAEFERTIPDYLASAVSEQQVEQGRALVA
;
A
#
# COMPACT_ATOMS: atom_id res chain seq x y z
N MET A 1 1.97 2.50 38.43
CA MET A 1 2.79 3.50 37.71
C MET A 1 2.92 3.08 36.25
N ARG A 2 2.15 3.69 35.35
CA ARG A 2 2.22 3.54 33.88
C ARG A 2 1.82 4.87 33.24
N PRO A 3 2.73 5.61 32.58
CA PRO A 3 2.25 6.65 31.66
C PRO A 3 3.18 6.88 30.46
N ARG A 4 2.81 6.48 29.22
CA ARG A 4 3.36 7.02 27.94
C ARG A 4 2.48 6.70 26.70
N ILE A 5 1.16 6.93 26.72
CA ILE A 5 0.30 6.64 25.54
C ILE A 5 -0.44 7.87 24.97
N THR A 6 -0.37 9.05 25.58
CA THR A 6 -1.19 10.22 25.16
C THR A 6 -0.59 11.11 24.06
N ALA A 7 0.48 10.73 23.36
CA ALA A 7 1.20 11.67 22.46
C ALA A 7 0.98 11.49 20.94
N PHE A 8 0.16 10.55 20.47
CA PHE A 8 0.08 10.24 19.03
C PHE A 8 -1.06 10.93 18.25
N CYS A 9 -1.85 11.81 18.87
CA CYS A 9 -3.12 12.28 18.30
C CYS A 9 -3.08 13.67 17.60
N ALA A 10 -1.94 14.37 17.50
CA ALA A 10 -1.93 15.78 17.06
C ALA A 10 -1.23 16.09 15.71
N ALA A 11 -0.72 15.09 14.97
CA ALA A 11 0.09 15.35 13.77
C ALA A 11 -0.65 15.22 12.42
N CYS A 12 -1.97 15.00 12.42
CA CYS A 12 -2.72 14.64 11.19
C CYS A 12 -3.33 15.84 10.42
N ALA A 13 -3.24 17.10 10.91
CA ALA A 13 -4.11 18.16 10.40
C ALA A 13 -3.45 19.31 9.59
N LEU A 14 -2.13 19.33 9.32
CA LEU A 14 -1.49 20.54 8.74
C LEU A 14 -0.77 20.40 7.38
N CYS A 15 -0.86 19.26 6.67
CA CYS A 15 -0.13 19.08 5.40
C CYS A 15 -0.95 19.19 4.10
N LEU A 16 -2.25 19.53 4.13
CA LEU A 16 -3.10 19.49 2.92
C LEU A 16 -3.36 20.82 2.18
N THR A 17 -2.83 21.97 2.61
CA THR A 17 -3.22 23.28 2.02
C THR A 17 -2.17 24.00 1.18
N ALA A 18 -1.00 23.41 0.91
CA ALA A 18 0.13 24.13 0.28
C ALA A 18 0.34 23.89 -1.24
N CYS A 19 -0.48 23.09 -1.93
CA CYS A 19 -0.25 22.79 -3.37
C CYS A 19 -1.10 23.60 -4.38
N VAL A 20 -2.04 24.46 -3.95
CA VAL A 20 -3.10 24.94 -4.88
C VAL A 20 -2.96 26.41 -5.33
N PHE A 21 -2.09 27.24 -4.76
CA PHE A 21 -2.11 28.67 -5.09
C PHE A 21 -0.74 29.34 -5.17
N ALA A 22 -0.01 29.08 -6.27
CA ALA A 22 1.09 29.95 -6.70
C ALA A 22 0.63 30.79 -7.89
N PRO A 23 0.55 32.13 -7.79
CA PRO A 23 0.18 32.98 -8.91
C PRO A 23 1.35 33.08 -9.90
N ARG A 24 1.07 32.76 -11.17
CA ARG A 24 1.98 32.94 -12.30
C ARG A 24 1.95 34.41 -12.73
N SER A 25 2.88 35.22 -12.22
CA SER A 25 3.10 36.58 -12.71
C SER A 25 4.02 36.56 -13.93
N GLY A 26 3.55 37.11 -15.05
CA GLY A 26 4.24 37.11 -16.33
C GLY A 26 5.17 38.31 -16.55
N ALA A 27 6.18 38.07 -17.39
CA ALA A 27 6.85 38.98 -18.31
C ALA A 27 7.59 38.03 -19.28
N GLY A 28 7.34 38.00 -20.58
CA GLY A 28 7.61 39.07 -21.52
C GLY A 28 8.64 38.53 -22.53
N GLU A 29 8.15 38.11 -23.69
CA GLU A 29 8.81 38.03 -25.01
C GLU A 29 10.16 37.31 -25.17
N ALA A 30 10.14 36.17 -25.87
CA ALA A 30 11.05 35.90 -26.99
C ALA A 30 10.44 34.84 -27.92
N LEU A 31 10.09 35.28 -29.12
CA LEU A 31 9.53 34.49 -30.20
C LEU A 31 10.69 33.75 -30.90
N ALA A 32 10.81 32.43 -30.69
CA ALA A 32 11.77 31.61 -31.43
C ALA A 32 11.24 30.18 -31.67
N LYS A 33 10.81 29.97 -32.92
CA LYS A 33 10.75 28.71 -33.69
C LYS A 33 10.26 27.44 -32.99
N SER A 34 9.05 27.06 -33.41
CA SER A 34 8.51 25.71 -33.42
C SER A 34 9.54 24.66 -33.83
N SER A 35 9.87 23.76 -32.92
CA SER A 35 10.18 22.37 -33.22
C SER A 35 9.42 21.55 -32.20
N ALA A 36 8.45 20.78 -32.68
CA ALA A 36 7.67 19.86 -31.87
C ALA A 36 8.60 18.75 -31.34
N ALA A 37 9.26 19.03 -30.21
CA ALA A 37 9.94 18.02 -29.44
C ALA A 37 8.87 17.27 -28.64
N SER A 38 8.50 16.10 -29.15
CA SER A 38 7.71 15.10 -28.45
C SER A 38 8.32 14.87 -27.06
N VAL A 39 7.67 15.35 -26.01
CA VAL A 39 8.00 14.98 -24.64
C VAL A 39 7.59 13.53 -24.47
N SER A 40 8.50 12.62 -24.79
CA SER A 40 8.39 11.22 -24.43
C SER A 40 8.47 11.13 -22.92
N ILE A 41 7.31 10.98 -22.27
CA ILE A 41 7.22 10.44 -20.91
C ILE A 41 7.78 9.03 -20.99
N ALA A 42 9.05 8.87 -20.64
CA ALA A 42 9.62 7.58 -20.36
C ALA A 42 8.95 7.06 -19.09
N VAL A 43 7.89 6.26 -19.25
CA VAL A 43 7.51 5.29 -18.22
C VAL A 43 8.76 4.46 -17.96
N ALA A 44 9.44 4.76 -16.87
CA ALA A 44 10.39 3.83 -16.29
C ALA A 44 9.56 2.63 -15.84
N ALA A 45 9.41 1.67 -16.75
CA ALA A 45 8.94 0.35 -16.40
C ALA A 45 9.95 -0.20 -15.40
N SER A 46 9.66 -0.06 -14.09
CA SER A 46 10.30 -0.92 -13.10
C SER A 46 10.12 -2.34 -13.61
N PRO A 47 11.20 -3.14 -13.71
CA PRO A 47 11.03 -4.55 -14.01
C PRO A 47 10.16 -5.11 -12.89
N SER A 48 8.90 -5.39 -13.20
CA SER A 48 8.10 -6.32 -12.43
C SER A 48 8.79 -7.65 -12.62
N SER A 49 9.79 -7.95 -11.79
CA SER A 49 10.36 -9.28 -11.68
C SER A 49 9.20 -10.21 -11.44
N GLY A 50 8.77 -10.91 -12.50
CA GLY A 50 7.77 -11.94 -12.41
C GLY A 50 8.23 -12.88 -11.32
N ALA A 51 7.48 -12.96 -10.23
CA ALA A 51 7.83 -13.76 -9.08
C ALA A 51 7.89 -15.21 -9.54
N THR A 52 9.10 -15.65 -9.91
CA THR A 52 9.37 -17.06 -10.13
C THR A 52 9.06 -17.76 -8.81
N LYS A 53 8.35 -18.90 -8.86
CA LYS A 53 8.03 -19.74 -7.70
C LYS A 53 9.31 -20.41 -7.15
N ASN A 54 10.35 -19.64 -6.86
CA ASN A 54 11.62 -20.11 -6.38
C ASN A 54 11.86 -19.53 -4.97
N PRO A 55 12.11 -20.34 -3.94
CA PRO A 55 12.42 -19.82 -2.60
C PRO A 55 13.61 -18.86 -2.61
N ALA A 56 14.59 -19.04 -3.52
CA ALA A 56 15.73 -18.14 -3.65
C ALA A 56 15.34 -16.72 -4.13
N SER A 57 14.32 -16.59 -5.00
CA SER A 57 13.84 -15.27 -5.41
C SER A 57 13.02 -14.59 -4.31
N PHE A 58 12.36 -15.36 -3.44
CA PHE A 58 11.63 -14.82 -2.30
C PHE A 58 12.55 -14.28 -1.19
N ALA A 59 13.63 -15.00 -0.86
CA ALA A 59 14.62 -14.49 0.08
C ALA A 59 15.28 -13.19 -0.43
N ALA A 60 15.63 -13.15 -1.73
CA ALA A 60 16.15 -11.94 -2.35
C ALA A 60 15.14 -10.77 -2.32
N PHE A 61 13.84 -11.07 -2.46
CA PHE A 61 12.78 -10.08 -2.32
C PHE A 61 12.69 -9.51 -0.89
N ILE A 62 12.79 -10.35 0.14
CA ILE A 62 12.83 -9.90 1.55
C ILE A 62 14.01 -8.96 1.76
N GLU A 63 15.22 -9.33 1.31
CA GLU A 63 16.39 -8.46 1.44
C GLU A 63 16.24 -7.13 0.68
N ALA A 64 15.64 -7.16 -0.52
CA ALA A 64 15.34 -5.95 -1.29
C ALA A 64 14.29 -5.03 -0.63
N LEU A 65 13.50 -5.55 0.32
CA LEU A 65 12.51 -4.78 1.08
C LEU A 65 13.17 -3.95 2.21
N TRP A 66 14.33 -4.38 2.71
CA TRP A 66 15.00 -3.75 3.86
C TRP A 66 15.20 -2.23 3.73
N PRO A 67 15.71 -1.68 2.61
CA PRO A 67 15.89 -0.23 2.48
C PRO A 67 14.60 0.56 2.66
N LYS A 68 13.46 0.02 2.20
CA LYS A 68 12.14 0.63 2.35
C LYS A 68 11.65 0.56 3.80
N ALA A 69 11.80 -0.61 4.44
CA ALA A 69 11.43 -0.78 5.85
C ALA A 69 12.25 0.15 6.76
N LYS A 70 13.56 0.27 6.52
CA LYS A 70 14.44 1.20 7.23
C LYS A 70 14.00 2.65 7.04
N ALA A 71 13.67 3.06 5.81
CA ALA A 71 13.20 4.42 5.53
C ALA A 71 11.87 4.74 6.23
N ALA A 72 11.03 3.73 6.46
CA ALA A 72 9.78 3.84 7.23
C ALA A 72 10.00 3.81 8.77
N GLY A 73 11.24 3.72 9.24
CA GLY A 73 11.57 3.73 10.67
C GLY A 73 11.55 2.35 11.35
N VAL A 74 11.48 1.25 10.60
CA VAL A 74 11.54 -0.11 11.16
C VAL A 74 12.98 -0.43 11.58
N SER A 75 13.14 -0.91 12.82
CA SER A 75 14.45 -1.35 13.32
C SER A 75 14.90 -2.64 12.64
N ARG A 76 16.22 -2.86 12.54
CA ARG A 76 16.76 -4.09 11.95
C ARG A 76 16.33 -5.33 12.73
N GLU A 77 16.36 -5.25 14.05
CA GLU A 77 15.92 -6.31 14.96
C GLU A 77 14.46 -6.71 14.72
N THR A 78 13.56 -5.72 14.61
CA THR A 78 12.14 -5.98 14.32
C THR A 78 11.94 -6.61 12.94
N PHE A 79 12.69 -6.15 11.93
CA PHE A 79 12.62 -6.69 10.58
C PHE A 79 13.07 -8.16 10.54
N ASP A 80 14.24 -8.46 11.10
CA ASP A 80 14.80 -9.81 11.11
C ASP A 80 13.90 -10.76 11.91
N ALA A 81 13.37 -10.32 13.06
CA ALA A 81 12.44 -11.11 13.86
C ALA A 81 11.12 -11.39 13.12
N ALA A 82 10.59 -10.42 12.37
CA ALA A 82 9.34 -10.58 11.63
C ALA A 82 9.47 -11.51 10.42
N PHE A 83 10.65 -11.56 9.78
CA PHE A 83 10.91 -12.42 8.63
C PHE A 83 11.61 -13.74 8.97
N ALA A 84 11.94 -13.98 10.24
CA ALA A 84 12.57 -15.23 10.69
C ALA A 84 11.71 -16.45 10.34
N GLY A 85 12.24 -17.34 9.50
CA GLY A 85 11.56 -18.57 9.09
C GLY A 85 10.36 -18.37 8.15
N VAL A 86 10.11 -17.15 7.66
CA VAL A 86 9.04 -16.89 6.69
C VAL A 86 9.39 -17.55 5.36
N GLN A 87 8.44 -18.29 4.82
CA GLN A 87 8.54 -18.96 3.53
C GLN A 87 7.43 -18.51 2.60
N LEU A 88 7.65 -18.65 1.30
CA LEU A 88 6.63 -18.37 0.30
C LEU A 88 5.48 -19.36 0.44
N ASP A 89 4.27 -18.84 0.75
CA ASP A 89 3.05 -19.64 0.75
C ASP A 89 2.42 -19.67 -0.66
N PRO A 90 2.42 -20.83 -1.34
CA PRO A 90 1.84 -20.93 -2.68
C PRO A 90 0.32 -20.73 -2.68
N THR A 91 -0.37 -20.98 -1.56
CA THR A 91 -1.83 -20.81 -1.48
C THR A 91 -2.23 -19.35 -1.58
N VAL A 92 -1.41 -18.43 -1.07
CA VAL A 92 -1.62 -16.99 -1.21
C VAL A 92 -1.54 -16.59 -2.69
N LEU A 93 -0.55 -17.09 -3.42
CA LEU A 93 -0.41 -16.81 -4.86
C LEU A 93 -1.60 -17.32 -5.67
N GLU A 94 -2.12 -18.51 -5.34
CA GLU A 94 -3.27 -19.06 -6.04
C GLU A 94 -4.58 -18.31 -5.68
N ARG A 95 -4.73 -17.86 -4.43
CA ARG A 95 -5.87 -17.02 -4.02
C ARG A 95 -5.86 -15.65 -4.68
N THR A 96 -4.69 -15.06 -4.93
CA THR A 96 -4.60 -13.79 -5.69
C THR A 96 -5.20 -13.89 -7.09
N LYS A 97 -5.20 -15.08 -7.70
CA LYS A 97 -5.81 -15.30 -9.03
C LYS A 97 -7.33 -15.49 -8.99
N LYS A 98 -7.91 -15.81 -7.83
CA LYS A 98 -9.34 -16.09 -7.65
C LYS A 98 -9.96 -15.04 -6.73
N GLN A 99 -10.53 -14.00 -7.33
CA GLN A 99 -11.19 -12.91 -6.62
C GLN A 99 -12.70 -13.25 -6.50
N ALA A 100 -13.20 -13.37 -5.27
CA ALA A 100 -14.59 -13.77 -5.00
C ALA A 100 -15.61 -12.72 -5.46
N GLU A 101 -15.15 -11.49 -5.68
CA GLU A 101 -15.91 -10.33 -6.11
C GLU A 101 -16.51 -10.49 -7.51
N PHE A 102 -15.90 -11.33 -8.36
CA PHE A 102 -16.41 -11.60 -9.71
C PHE A 102 -17.28 -12.85 -9.78
N GLU A 103 -17.29 -13.67 -8.73
CA GLU A 103 -17.99 -14.96 -8.72
C GLU A 103 -19.25 -14.93 -7.85
N ARG A 104 -19.30 -14.07 -6.83
CA ARG A 104 -20.44 -13.99 -5.90
C ARG A 104 -21.47 -12.96 -6.32
N THR A 105 -22.74 -13.33 -6.23
CA THR A 105 -23.84 -12.39 -6.42
C THR A 105 -24.06 -11.54 -5.17
N ILE A 106 -24.75 -10.39 -5.33
CA ILE A 106 -25.08 -9.52 -4.20
C ILE A 106 -25.94 -10.22 -3.13
N PRO A 107 -27.01 -10.97 -3.48
CA PRO A 107 -27.77 -11.73 -2.49
C PRO A 107 -26.92 -12.74 -1.73
N ASP A 108 -26.05 -13.48 -2.42
CA ASP A 108 -25.17 -14.47 -1.78
C ASP A 108 -24.21 -13.81 -0.79
N TYR A 109 -23.68 -12.64 -1.14
CA TYR A 109 -22.84 -11.86 -0.24
C TYR A 109 -23.58 -11.47 1.04
N LEU A 110 -24.78 -10.87 0.91
CA LEU A 110 -25.58 -10.41 2.05
C LEU A 110 -25.97 -11.56 2.99
N ALA A 111 -26.39 -12.70 2.44
CA ALA A 111 -26.74 -13.88 3.23
C ALA A 111 -25.55 -14.40 4.05
N SER A 112 -24.33 -14.31 3.52
CA SER A 112 -23.11 -14.73 4.24
C SER A 112 -22.59 -13.68 5.23
N ALA A 113 -22.72 -12.40 4.91
CA ALA A 113 -22.17 -11.30 5.70
C ALA A 113 -23.05 -10.98 6.93
N VAL A 114 -24.35 -11.24 6.88
CA VAL A 114 -25.30 -10.90 7.96
C VAL A 114 -26.01 -12.17 8.45
N SER A 115 -25.23 -13.10 9.01
CA SER A 115 -25.80 -14.30 9.63
C SER A 115 -26.38 -14.01 11.02
N GLU A 116 -27.36 -14.81 11.46
CA GLU A 116 -27.95 -14.68 12.80
C GLU A 116 -26.87 -14.74 13.90
N GLN A 117 -25.86 -15.60 13.74
CA GLN A 117 -24.72 -15.68 14.65
C GLN A 117 -23.95 -14.36 14.74
N GLN A 118 -23.69 -13.70 13.60
CA GLN A 118 -23.00 -12.40 13.59
C GLN A 118 -23.86 -11.30 14.22
N VAL A 119 -25.17 -11.34 14.03
CA VAL A 119 -26.11 -10.39 14.66
C VAL A 119 -26.12 -10.54 16.17
N GLU A 120 -26.20 -11.78 16.68
CA GLU A 120 -26.19 -12.05 18.12
C GLU A 120 -24.87 -11.62 18.76
N GLN A 121 -23.73 -11.98 18.13
CA GLN A 121 -22.41 -11.53 18.57
C GLN A 121 -22.29 -10.00 18.59
N GLY A 122 -22.82 -9.33 17.57
CA GLY A 122 -22.83 -7.86 17.51
C GLY A 122 -23.63 -7.24 18.65
N ARG A 123 -24.80 -7.79 18.99
CA ARG A 123 -25.64 -7.30 20.10
C ARG A 123 -24.96 -7.52 21.46
N ALA A 124 -24.33 -8.68 21.66
CA ALA A 124 -23.64 -9.00 22.90
C ALA A 124 -22.43 -8.10 23.18
N LEU A 125 -21.77 -7.56 22.15
CA LEU A 125 -20.62 -6.65 22.31
C LEU A 125 -21.02 -5.20 22.61
N VAL A 126 -22.28 -4.81 22.38
CA VAL A 126 -22.80 -3.45 22.58
C VAL A 126 -23.59 -3.32 23.89
N ALA A 127 -24.01 -4.43 24.49
CA ALA A 127 -24.67 -4.49 25.80
C ALA A 127 -23.68 -4.32 26.96
#